data_AF-A0A926UDH1-F1
#
_entry.id   AF-A0A926UDH1-F1
#
_cell.length_a   1.000
_cell.length_b   1.000
_cell.length_c   1.000
_cell.angle_alpha   90.00
_cell.angle_beta   90.00
_cell.angle_gamma   90.00
#
_symmetry.space_group_name_H-M   'P 1'
#
loop_
_entity.id
_entity.type
_entity.pdbx_description
1 polymer ?
#
loop_
_entity_poly.entity_id
_entity_poly.type
_entity_poly.pdbx_seq_one_letter_code
_entity_poly.pdbx_strand_id
1 'polypeptide(L)'
;MDIWHVLLIAISVSLAVPLFSRGNNNENETRIAYIERKLERKLDLLLKHFGIEEQGYSADDDLVDLILSGRKIEAVKLYRELHPHENLKNAVRAVEHLIRQHGTK
;
A
#
# COMPACT_ATOMS: atom_id res chain seq x y z
N MET A 1 -20.04 46.09 -7.66
CA MET A 1 -19.32 45.67 -6.44
C MET A 1 -17.92 45.33 -6.86
N ASP A 2 -16.97 46.20 -6.53
CA ASP A 2 -15.63 46.17 -7.09
C ASP A 2 -14.86 44.95 -6.61
N ILE A 3 -14.27 44.22 -7.55
CA ILE A 3 -13.43 43.02 -7.38
C ILE A 3 -12.36 43.23 -6.29
N TRP A 4 -11.99 44.49 -6.06
CA TRP A 4 -11.02 44.88 -5.06
C TRP A 4 -11.47 44.69 -3.61
N HIS A 5 -12.77 44.79 -3.32
CA HIS A 5 -13.28 44.51 -1.97
C HIS A 5 -13.35 43.01 -1.67
N VAL A 6 -13.58 42.17 -2.68
CA VAL A 6 -13.62 40.70 -2.53
C VAL A 6 -12.23 40.15 -2.21
N LEU A 7 -11.18 40.70 -2.82
CA LEU A 7 -9.79 40.32 -2.56
C LEU A 7 -9.36 40.65 -1.13
N LEU A 8 -9.77 41.79 -0.58
CA LEU A 8 -9.42 42.18 0.80
C LEU A 8 -10.08 41.28 1.85
N ILE A 9 -11.32 40.84 1.62
CA ILE A 9 -12.02 39.90 2.52
C ILE A 9 -11.41 38.50 2.43
N ALA A 10 -11.04 38.04 1.22
CA ALA A 10 -10.43 36.72 1.06
C ALA A 10 -9.07 36.61 1.78
N ILE A 11 -8.27 37.68 1.76
CA ILE A 11 -6.97 37.72 2.44
C ILE A 11 -7.13 37.73 3.96
N SER A 12 -8.10 38.48 4.50
CA SER A 12 -8.34 38.53 5.95
C SER A 12 -8.85 37.20 6.50
N VAL A 13 -9.72 36.51 5.75
CA VAL A 13 -10.18 35.16 6.11
C VAL A 13 -9.03 34.15 6.06
N SER A 14 -8.20 34.19 5.02
CA SER A 14 -7.05 33.28 4.89
C SER A 14 -6.03 33.43 6.03
N LEU A 15 -5.80 34.66 6.50
CA LEU A 15 -4.87 34.94 7.61
C LEU A 15 -5.45 34.56 8.98
N ALA A 16 -6.78 34.51 9.14
CA ALA A 16 -7.43 34.19 10.41
C ALA A 16 -7.53 32.68 10.68
N VAL A 17 -7.60 31.84 9.63
CA VAL A 17 -7.69 30.38 9.74
C VAL A 17 -6.58 29.74 10.58
N PRO A 18 -5.28 30.09 10.43
CA PRO A 18 -4.21 29.41 11.19
C PRO A 18 -4.15 29.78 12.67
N LEU A 19 -4.75 30.91 13.10
CA LEU A 19 -4.73 31.31 14.52
C LEU A 19 -5.74 30.53 15.36
N PHE A 20 -6.82 30.02 14.76
CA PHE A 20 -7.86 29.29 15.49
C PHE A 20 -7.52 27.81 15.71
N SER A 21 -6.68 27.22 14.85
CA SER A 21 -6.34 25.78 14.91
C SER A 21 -5.23 25.42 15.90
N ARG A 22 -4.85 26.33 16.82
CA ARG A 22 -3.78 26.11 17.82
C ARG A 22 -4.34 25.75 19.19
N GLY A 23 -5.15 24.71 19.27
CA GLY A 23 -5.68 24.22 20.54
C GLY A 23 -6.04 22.74 20.48
N ASN A 24 -5.48 21.98 21.43
CA ASN A 24 -5.98 20.66 21.86
C ASN A 24 -5.53 19.40 21.09
N ASN A 25 -4.25 19.32 20.67
CA ASN A 25 -3.67 18.15 20.00
C ASN A 25 -2.67 17.32 20.85
N ASN A 26 -2.53 17.61 22.13
CA ASN A 26 -1.55 16.98 23.02
C ASN A 26 -2.08 15.75 23.79
N GLU A 27 -3.39 15.68 24.07
CA GLU A 27 -3.97 14.54 24.82
C GLU A 27 -4.30 13.33 23.93
N ASN A 28 -4.71 13.59 22.68
CA ASN A 28 -4.99 12.58 21.66
C ASN A 28 -3.72 11.85 21.20
N GLU A 29 -2.58 12.54 21.13
CA GLU A 29 -1.31 11.94 20.69
C GLU A 29 -0.87 10.78 21.62
N THR A 30 -1.04 10.95 22.93
CA THR A 30 -0.68 9.91 23.92
C THR A 30 -1.62 8.70 23.88
N ARG A 31 -2.91 8.92 23.60
CA ARG A 31 -3.90 7.83 23.49
C ARG A 31 -3.70 7.01 22.21
N ILE A 32 -3.36 7.66 21.11
CA ILE A 32 -3.07 7.00 19.83
C ILE A 32 -1.84 6.09 20.00
N ALA A 33 -0.76 6.59 20.58
CA ALA A 33 0.46 5.82 20.82
C ALA A 33 0.25 4.60 21.74
N TYR A 34 -0.66 4.68 22.72
CA TYR A 34 -1.00 3.55 23.58
C TYR A 34 -1.80 2.48 22.84
N ILE A 35 -2.77 2.90 22.02
CA ILE A 35 -3.63 1.98 21.27
C ILE A 35 -2.80 1.22 20.23
N GLU A 36 -1.89 1.90 19.55
CA GLU A 36 -1.00 1.33 18.54
C GLU A 36 -0.20 0.14 19.07
N ARG A 37 0.55 0.33 20.17
CA ARG A 37 1.34 -0.75 20.79
C ARG A 37 0.49 -1.93 21.28
N LYS A 38 -0.72 -1.64 21.76
CA LYS A 38 -1.64 -2.69 22.23
C LYS A 38 -2.23 -3.47 21.05
N LEU A 39 -2.44 -2.80 19.92
CA LEU A 39 -2.95 -3.41 18.70
C LEU A 39 -1.88 -4.29 18.06
N GLU A 40 -0.64 -3.80 17.91
CA GLU A 40 0.52 -4.58 17.43
C GLU A 40 0.67 -5.88 18.22
N ARG A 41 0.72 -5.79 19.55
CA ARG A 41 0.90 -6.98 20.41
C ARG A 41 -0.25 -7.97 20.30
N LYS A 42 -1.48 -7.51 20.07
CA LYS A 42 -2.63 -8.40 19.84
C LYS A 42 -2.57 -9.03 18.45
N LEU A 43 -2.16 -8.27 17.44
CA LEU A 43 -1.98 -8.75 16.08
C LEU A 43 -0.93 -9.86 16.05
N ASP A 44 0.22 -9.65 16.70
CA ASP A 44 1.28 -10.66 16.83
C ASP A 44 0.78 -11.94 17.50
N LEU A 45 -0.01 -11.80 18.56
CA LEU A 45 -0.59 -12.95 19.27
C LEU A 45 -1.59 -13.70 18.40
N LEU A 46 -2.39 -13.00 17.59
CA LEU A 46 -3.30 -13.63 16.65
C LEU A 46 -2.54 -14.32 15.51
N LEU A 47 -1.57 -13.63 14.88
CA LEU A 47 -0.71 -14.21 13.83
C LEU A 47 -0.04 -15.49 14.31
N LYS A 48 0.57 -15.45 15.51
CA LYS A 48 1.18 -16.61 16.16
C LYS A 48 0.16 -17.71 16.48
N HIS A 49 -1.03 -17.36 16.95
CA HIS A 49 -2.08 -18.32 17.27
C HIS A 49 -2.63 -19.03 16.02
N PHE A 50 -2.74 -18.31 14.91
CA PHE A 50 -3.19 -18.86 13.63
C PHE A 50 -2.10 -19.67 12.89
N GLY A 51 -0.89 -19.78 13.45
CA GLY A 51 0.23 -20.44 12.79
C GLY A 51 0.65 -19.73 11.49
N ILE A 52 0.24 -18.47 11.33
CA ILE A 52 0.74 -17.58 10.31
C ILE A 52 2.05 -17.04 10.88
N GLU A 53 3.08 -17.89 10.86
CA GLU A 53 4.42 -17.36 10.71
C GLU A 53 4.36 -16.46 9.48
N GLU A 54 5.00 -15.28 9.52
CA GLU A 54 5.23 -14.50 8.31
C GLU A 54 5.98 -15.40 7.33
N GLN A 55 5.25 -16.23 6.58
CA GLN A 55 5.72 -16.87 5.37
C GLN A 55 5.89 -15.68 4.45
N GLY A 56 7.10 -15.11 4.53
CA GLY A 56 7.43 -13.85 3.89
C GLY A 56 6.90 -13.89 2.47
N TYR A 57 6.16 -12.85 2.11
CA TYR A 57 5.62 -12.65 0.77
C TYR A 57 6.67 -13.10 -0.23
N SER A 58 6.45 -14.26 -0.82
CA SER A 58 7.46 -14.83 -1.71
C SER A 58 7.34 -14.08 -3.02
N ALA A 59 8.44 -13.93 -3.75
CA ALA A 59 8.37 -13.35 -5.08
C ALA A 59 7.48 -14.20 -6.03
N ASP A 60 7.20 -15.46 -5.66
CA ASP A 60 6.23 -16.32 -6.31
C ASP A 60 4.78 -15.88 -6.03
N ASP A 61 4.46 -15.40 -4.82
CA ASP A 61 3.14 -14.85 -4.50
C ASP A 61 2.88 -13.54 -5.26
N ASP A 62 3.88 -12.65 -5.31
CA ASP A 62 3.84 -11.43 -6.14
C ASP A 62 3.59 -11.78 -7.62
N LEU A 63 4.23 -12.85 -8.12
CA LEU A 63 4.05 -13.31 -9.49
C LEU A 63 2.63 -13.81 -9.74
N VAL A 64 2.04 -14.55 -8.80
CA VAL A 64 0.65 -15.01 -8.87
C VAL A 64 -0.33 -13.84 -8.84
N ASP A 65 -0.11 -12.83 -8.00
CA ASP A 65 -0.96 -11.63 -7.95
C ASP A 65 -0.91 -10.82 -9.25
N LEU A 66 0.28 -10.69 -9.84
CA LEU A 66 0.45 -10.05 -11.15
C LEU A 66 -0.29 -10.81 -12.26
N ILE A 67 -0.32 -12.13 -12.16
CA ILE A 67 -1.08 -13.01 -13.08
C ILE A 67 -2.59 -12.82 -12.89
N LEU A 68 -3.09 -12.88 -11.65
CA LEU A 68 -4.52 -12.74 -11.33
C LEU A 68 -5.07 -11.35 -11.68
N SER A 69 -4.25 -10.31 -11.53
CA SER A 69 -4.60 -8.94 -11.91
C SER A 69 -4.49 -8.64 -13.42
N GLY A 70 -4.15 -9.63 -14.24
CA GLY A 70 -4.03 -9.48 -15.70
C GLY A 70 -2.80 -8.69 -16.16
N ARG A 71 -1.85 -8.39 -15.27
CA ARG A 71 -0.63 -7.62 -15.55
C ARG A 71 0.50 -8.51 -16.08
N LYS A 72 0.25 -9.19 -17.21
CA LYS A 72 1.18 -10.18 -17.81
C LYS A 72 2.59 -9.63 -18.08
N ILE A 73 2.73 -8.38 -18.52
CA ILE A 73 4.04 -7.78 -18.82
C ILE A 73 4.88 -7.64 -17.55
N GLU A 74 4.26 -7.23 -16.45
CA GLU A 74 4.93 -7.09 -15.15
C GLU A 74 5.31 -8.45 -14.58
N ALA A 75 4.44 -9.45 -14.70
CA ALA A 75 4.75 -10.83 -14.33
C ALA A 75 5.98 -11.37 -15.09
N VAL A 76 6.11 -11.11 -16.39
CA VAL A 76 7.28 -11.51 -17.19
C VAL A 76 8.56 -10.78 -16.76
N LYS A 77 8.45 -9.52 -16.34
CA LYS A 77 9.59 -8.77 -15.80
C LYS A 77 10.05 -9.38 -14.49
N LEU A 78 9.13 -9.57 -13.54
CA LEU A 78 9.43 -10.18 -12.25
C LEU A 78 10.03 -11.59 -12.40
N TYR A 79 9.46 -12.42 -13.27
CA TYR A 79 10.01 -13.75 -13.54
C TYR A 79 11.46 -13.71 -14.06
N ARG A 80 11.82 -12.71 -14.88
CA ARG A 80 13.21 -12.55 -15.37
C ARG A 80 14.15 -11.96 -14.32
N GLU A 81 13.64 -11.20 -13.35
CA GLU A 81 14.42 -10.76 -12.19
C GLU A 81 14.75 -11.95 -11.28
N LEU A 82 13.83 -12.89 -11.13
CA LEU A 82 14.03 -14.14 -10.39
C LEU A 82 14.91 -15.15 -11.15
N HIS A 83 14.78 -15.19 -12.49
CA HIS A 83 15.51 -16.10 -13.37
C HIS A 83 16.34 -15.34 -14.42
N PRO A 84 17.44 -14.67 -14.02
CA PRO A 84 18.22 -13.80 -14.92
C PRO A 84 18.88 -14.55 -16.09
N HIS A 85 19.05 -15.88 -15.97
CA HIS A 85 19.63 -16.73 -17.00
C HIS A 85 18.61 -17.19 -18.05
N GLU A 86 17.31 -16.93 -17.85
CA GLU A 86 16.30 -17.27 -18.83
C GLU A 86 16.16 -16.21 -19.93
N ASN A 87 16.02 -16.69 -21.16
CA ASN A 87 15.68 -15.82 -22.28
C ASN A 87 14.22 -15.36 -22.19
N LEU A 88 13.91 -14.24 -22.84
CA LEU A 88 12.57 -13.65 -22.81
C LEU A 88 11.49 -14.62 -23.31
N LYS A 89 11.80 -15.46 -24.29
CA LYS A 89 10.87 -16.43 -24.87
C LYS A 89 10.47 -17.50 -23.84
N ASN A 90 11.42 -17.98 -23.05
CA ASN A 90 11.20 -18.97 -22.00
C ASN A 90 10.43 -18.34 -20.84
N ALA A 91 10.78 -17.11 -20.42
CA ALA A 91 10.06 -16.38 -19.39
C ALA A 91 8.58 -16.14 -19.75
N VAL A 92 8.30 -15.70 -20.98
CA VAL A 92 6.91 -15.54 -21.46
C VAL A 92 6.17 -16.87 -21.44
N ARG A 93 6.82 -17.96 -21.87
CA ARG A 93 6.23 -19.30 -21.87
C ARG A 93 5.92 -19.75 -20.44
N ALA A 94 6.85 -19.58 -19.49
CA ALA A 94 6.67 -19.93 -18.09
C ALA A 94 5.48 -19.19 -17.47
N VAL A 95 5.41 -17.86 -17.66
CA VAL A 95 4.28 -17.04 -17.21
C VAL A 95 2.97 -17.48 -17.86
N GLU A 96 2.96 -17.84 -19.15
CA GLU A 96 1.76 -18.39 -19.80
C GLU A 96 1.32 -19.75 -19.23
N HIS A 97 2.25 -20.61 -18.83
CA HIS A 97 1.91 -21.85 -18.13
C HIS A 97 1.27 -21.56 -16.77
N LEU A 98 1.83 -20.61 -16.01
CA LEU A 98 1.28 -20.19 -14.71
C LEU A 98 -0.11 -19.57 -14.88
N ILE A 99 -0.32 -18.70 -15.86
CA ILE A 99 -1.64 -18.13 -16.18
C ILE A 99 -2.65 -19.25 -16.47
N ARG A 100 -2.27 -20.31 -17.20
CA ARG A 100 -3.17 -21.44 -17.47
C ARG A 100 -3.49 -22.28 -16.24
N GLN A 101 -2.55 -22.39 -15.30
CA GLN A 101 -2.74 -23.13 -14.05
C GLN A 101 -3.61 -22.38 -13.05
N HIS A 102 -3.49 -21.05 -13.00
CA HIS A 102 -4.20 -20.19 -12.05
C HIS A 102 -5.49 -19.56 -12.59
N GLY A 103 -5.68 -19.52 -13.92
CA GLY A 103 -6.87 -18.95 -14.58
C GLY A 103 -8.08 -19.88 -14.72
N THR A 104 -8.03 -21.09 -14.16
CA THR A 104 -9.11 -22.10 -14.21
C THR A 104 -9.87 -22.25 -12.89
N LYS A 105 -9.94 -21.18 -12.08
CA LYS A 105 -10.71 -21.16 -10.84
C LYS A 105 -11.86 -20.16 -10.90
#